data_AF-A0A535RAL2-F1
#
_entry.id   AF-A0A535RAL2-F1
#
_cell.length_a   1.000
_cell.length_b   1.000
_cell.length_c   1.000
_cell.angle_alpha   90.00
_cell.angle_beta   90.00
_cell.angle_gamma   90.00
#
_symmetry.space_group_name_H-M   'P 1'
#
loop_
_entity.id
_entity.type
_entity.pdbx_description
1 polymer ?
#
loop_
_entity_poly.entity_id
_entity_poly.type
_entity_poly.pdbx_seq_one_letter_code
_entity_poly.pdbx_strand_id
1 'polypeptide(L)' 'GSGTDANAVAYVEATDSSGRVAWGVGLDANILTASLKAVVSSASRLGLKATGAAHKLDTA' A
#
# COMPACT_ATOMS: atom_id res chain seq x y z
N GLY A 1 14.15 -12.91 12.47
CA GLY A 1 15.40 -12.36 13.03
C GLY A 1 15.10 -11.86 14.43
N SER A 2 16.00 -12.07 15.38
CA SER A 2 15.89 -11.54 16.75
C SER A 2 16.87 -10.39 16.91
N GLY A 3 16.38 -9.22 17.28
CA GLY A 3 17.20 -8.01 17.49
C GLY A 3 16.86 -6.88 16.52
N THR A 4 17.38 -5.69 16.80
CA THR A 4 17.17 -4.40 16.10
C THR A 4 17.34 -4.42 14.58
N ASP A 5 17.87 -5.50 14.01
CA ASP A 5 18.09 -5.71 12.57
C ASP A 5 17.08 -6.71 11.93
N ALA A 6 16.02 -7.06 12.66
CA ALA A 6 14.98 -7.95 12.13
C ALA A 6 14.10 -7.22 11.10
N ASN A 7 14.04 -7.74 9.88
CA ASN A 7 13.08 -7.27 8.89
C ASN A 7 11.67 -7.81 9.20
N ALA A 8 10.69 -6.90 9.24
CA ALA A 8 9.27 -7.21 9.24
C ALA A 8 8.75 -7.38 7.81
N VAL A 9 7.77 -8.28 7.66
CA VAL A 9 7.08 -8.53 6.39
C VAL A 9 5.60 -8.28 6.60
N ALA A 10 4.96 -7.56 5.68
CA ALA A 10 3.53 -7.35 5.65
C ALA A 10 2.93 -7.82 4.33
N TYR A 11 1.73 -8.39 4.40
CA TYR A 11 0.92 -8.84 3.26
C TYR A 11 -0.44 -8.15 3.33
N VAL A 12 -0.92 -7.65 2.19
CA VAL A 12 -2.22 -6.96 2.07
C VAL A 12 -2.97 -7.54 0.88
N GLU A 13 -4.19 -8.00 1.12
CA GLU A 13 -5.17 -8.25 0.06
C GLU A 13 -5.95 -6.97 -0.18
N ALA A 14 -6.10 -6.57 -1.45
CA ALA A 14 -6.95 -5.46 -1.84
C ALA A 14 -7.85 -5.89 -3.00
N THR A 15 -9.07 -5.37 -3.01
CA THR A 15 -10.07 -5.65 -4.03
C THR A 15 -10.55 -4.33 -4.62
N ASP A 16 -10.61 -4.24 -5.95
CA ASP A 16 -11.20 -3.07 -6.62
C ASP A 16 -12.73 -3.17 -6.75
N SER A 17 -13.37 -2.11 -7.23
CA SER A 17 -14.83 -2.06 -7.41
C SER A 17 -15.37 -3.07 -8.43
N SER A 18 -14.52 -3.65 -9.29
CA SER A 18 -14.88 -4.70 -10.23
C SER A 18 -14.70 -6.11 -9.66
N GLY A 19 -14.27 -6.22 -8.39
CA GLY A 19 -14.03 -7.48 -7.72
C GLY A 19 -12.67 -8.11 -8.04
N ARG A 20 -11.77 -7.40 -8.72
CA ARG A 20 -10.41 -7.91 -8.96
C ARG A 20 -9.62 -7.84 -7.66
N VAL A 21 -9.01 -8.96 -7.30
CA VAL A 21 -8.16 -9.09 -6.11
C VAL A 21 -6.69 -8.93 -6.51
N ALA A 22 -5.92 -8.21 -5.71
CA ALA A 22 -4.47 -8.17 -5.80
C ALA A 22 -3.82 -8.24 -4.42
N TRP A 23 -2.70 -8.96 -4.36
CA TRP A 23 -1.88 -9.05 -3.16
C TRP A 23 -0.68 -8.12 -3.24
N GLY A 24 -0.44 -7.40 -2.16
CA GLY A 24 0.71 -6.55 -1.94
C GLY A 24 1.61 -7.11 -0.86
N VAL A 25 2.92 -6.94 -1.04
CA VAL A 25 3.95 -7.37 -0.08
C VAL A 25 4.88 -6.20 0.18
N GLY A 26 5.25 -6.01 1.44
CA GLY A 26 6.23 -5.03 1.87
C GLY A 26 7.21 -5.62 2.88
N LEU A 27 8.50 -5.27 2.69
CA LEU A 27 9.61 -5.67 3.55
C LEU A 27 10.28 -4.40 4.08
N ASP A 28 10.40 -4.31 5.40
CA ASP A 28 11.09 -3.21 6.07
C ASP A 28 11.41 -3.58 7.53
N ALA A 29 12.45 -3.00 8.12
CA ALA A 29 12.75 -3.17 9.54
C ALA A 29 11.62 -2.60 10.44
N ASN A 30 10.89 -1.59 9.96
CA ASN A 30 9.72 -1.03 10.63
C ASN A 30 8.42 -1.64 10.06
N ILE A 31 7.62 -2.28 10.91
CA ILE A 31 6.33 -2.87 10.51
C ILE A 31 5.36 -1.85 9.88
N LEU A 32 5.38 -0.59 10.30
CA LEU A 32 4.55 0.46 9.70
C LEU A 32 4.96 0.71 8.25
N THR A 33 6.26 0.82 7.98
CA THR A 33 6.79 1.00 6.63
C THR A 33 6.54 -0.24 5.76
N ALA A 34 6.74 -1.45 6.30
CA ALA A 34 6.43 -2.69 5.60
C ALA A 34 4.94 -2.75 5.21
N SER A 35 4.04 -2.34 6.11
CA SER A 35 2.59 -2.30 5.86
C SER A 35 2.23 -1.30 4.76
N LEU A 36 2.77 -0.08 4.81
CA LEU A 36 2.55 0.92 3.77
C LEU A 36 3.07 0.46 2.40
N LYS A 37 4.26 -0.17 2.36
CA LYS A 37 4.79 -0.80 1.15
C LYS A 37 3.85 -1.87 0.60
N ALA A 38 3.27 -2.72 1.46
CA ALA A 38 2.31 -3.73 1.04
C ALA A 38 1.05 -3.10 0.44
N VAL A 39 0.49 -2.05 1.04
CA VAL A 39 -0.67 -1.33 0.50
C VAL A 39 -0.37 -0.68 -0.85
N VAL A 40 0.75 0.03 -0.98
CA VAL A 40 1.15 0.66 -2.27
C VAL A 40 1.39 -0.40 -3.34
N SER A 41 1.98 -1.54 -2.96
CA SER A 41 2.21 -2.70 -3.82
C SER A 41 0.90 -3.29 -4.36
N SER A 42 -0.12 -3.48 -3.51
CA SER A 42 -1.44 -3.97 -3.96
C SER A 42 -2.16 -2.92 -4.83
N ALA A 43 -2.16 -1.65 -4.43
CA ALA A 43 -2.76 -0.55 -5.20
C ALA A 43 -2.15 -0.41 -6.61
N SER A 44 -0.82 -0.53 -6.72
CA SER A 44 -0.11 -0.48 -8.00
C SER A 44 -0.50 -1.65 -8.90
N ARG A 45 -0.69 -2.86 -8.35
CA ARG A 45 -1.16 -4.04 -9.10
C ARG A 45 -2.61 -3.92 -9.56
N LEU A 46 -3.45 -3.25 -8.78
CA LEU A 46 -4.81 -2.92 -9.20
C LEU A 46 -4.84 -1.82 -10.27
N GLY A 47 -3.71 -1.13 -10.52
CA GLY A 47 -3.62 -0.03 -11.46
C GLY A 47 -4.33 1.23 -10.96
N LEU A 48 -4.48 1.37 -9.64
CA LEU A 48 -5.01 2.58 -9.03
C LEU A 48 -4.04 3.72 -9.34
N LYS A 49 -4.50 4.70 -10.12
CA LYS A 49 -3.79 5.97 -10.24
C LYS A 49 -3.91 6.67 -8.90
N ALA A 50 -2.82 7.21 -8.37
CA ALA A 50 -2.91 8.18 -7.29
C ALA A 50 -3.62 9.42 -7.84
N THR A 51 -4.95 9.42 -7.80
CA THR A 51 -5.71 10.65 -7.84
C THR A 51 -5.30 11.38 -6.59
N GLY A 52 -4.40 12.36 -6.77
CA GLY A 52 -3.99 13.23 -5.70
C GLY A 52 -5.21 13.77 -4.98
N ALA A 53 -5.02 14.12 -3.72
CA ALA A 53 -5.89 15.01 -2.97
C ALA A 53 -5.98 16.39 -3.66
N ALA A 54 -6.45 16.45 -4.91
CA ALA A 54 -7.00 17.64 -5.50
C ALA A 54 -8.37 17.82 -4.85
N HIS A 55 -8.34 18.32 -3.62
CA HIS A 55 -9.37 19.23 -3.16
C HIS A 55 -9.67 20.16 -4.33
N LYS A 56 -10.85 19.97 -4.89
CA LYS A 56 -11.44 20.85 -5.89
C LYS A 56 -11.41 22.22 -5.23
N LEU A 57 -10.45 23.08 -5.61
CA LEU A 57 -10.52 24.49 -5.25
C LEU A 57 -11.77 25.01 -5.96
N ASP A 58 -12.85 25.02 -5.21
CA ASP A 58 -14.00 25.88 -5.40
C ASP A 58 -13.51 27.32 -5.25
N THR A 59 -12.97 27.87 -6.32
CA THR A 59 -12.76 29.31 -6.42
C THR A 59 -13.32 29.80 -7.74
N ALA A 60 -14.46 30.47 -7.58
CA ALA A 60 -15.13 31.44 -8.46
C ALA A 60 -15.52 30.99 -9.87
#